data_AF-A0A3B8MTM4-F1
#
_entry.id   AF-A0A3B8MTM4-F1
#
_cell.length_a   1.000
_cell.length_b   1.000
_cell.length_c   1.000
_cell.angle_alpha   90.00
_cell.angle_beta   90.00
_cell.angle_gamma   90.00
#
_symmetry.space_group_name_H-M   'P 1'
#
loop_
_entity.id
_entity.type
_entity.pdbx_description
1 polymer ?
#
loop_
_entity_poly.entity_id
_entity_poly.type
_entity_poly.pdbx_seq_one_letter_code
_entity_poly.pdbx_strand_id
1 'polypeptide(L)'
;MNAGDLVSRFPEIPPDLHGEPLLESFANVFGAYLESASKPSACADDWTAENKVYMKLIGPMDIYRYGLSTKEKVLVQMQELIDTHASSTEAFEAELEQAGR
;
A
#
# COMPACT_ATOMS: atom_id res chain seq x y z
N MET A 1 9.95 9.22 0.80
CA MET A 1 10.11 7.98 1.58
C MET A 1 10.85 6.98 0.70
N ASN A 2 11.85 6.26 1.23
CA ASN A 2 12.52 5.16 0.50
C ASN A 2 11.99 3.77 0.97
N ALA A 3 12.41 2.66 0.34
CA ALA A 3 11.95 1.33 0.73
C ALA A 3 12.33 0.95 2.18
N GLY A 4 13.49 1.39 2.68
CA GLY A 4 13.92 1.15 4.05
C GLY A 4 13.04 1.85 5.09
N ASP A 5 12.68 3.11 4.84
CA ASP A 5 11.74 3.88 5.65
C ASP A 5 10.36 3.19 5.66
N LEU A 6 9.93 2.72 4.49
CA LEU A 6 8.64 2.07 4.30
C LEU A 6 8.54 0.79 5.11
N VAL A 7 9.52 -0.10 4.99
CA VAL A 7 9.60 -1.36 5.75
C VAL A 7 9.71 -1.09 7.25
N SER A 8 10.43 -0.05 7.65
CA SER A 8 10.55 0.34 9.07
C SER A 8 9.22 0.82 9.64
N ARG A 9 8.39 1.50 8.84
CA ARG A 9 7.07 1.97 9.23
C ARG A 9 6.02 0.85 9.25
N PHE A 10 6.08 -0.06 8.28
CA PHE A 10 5.12 -1.15 8.10
C PHE A 10 5.82 -2.51 8.18
N PRO A 11 6.03 -3.05 9.40
CA PRO A 11 6.69 -4.34 9.59
C PRO A 11 5.89 -5.53 9.03
N GLU A 12 4.65 -5.31 8.60
CA GLU A 12 3.84 -6.28 7.86
C GLU A 12 4.31 -6.54 6.42
N ILE A 13 5.16 -5.69 5.84
CA ILE A 13 5.71 -5.93 4.50
C ILE A 13 6.64 -7.16 4.54
N PRO A 14 6.33 -8.24 3.79
CA PRO A 14 7.13 -9.46 3.83
C PRO A 14 8.61 -9.26 3.44
N PRO A 15 9.56 -9.94 4.12
CA PRO A 15 11.00 -9.76 3.89
C PRO A 15 11.47 -9.99 2.45
N ASP A 16 10.80 -10.87 1.73
CA ASP A 16 11.12 -11.22 0.35
C ASP A 16 10.69 -10.14 -0.66
N LEU A 17 9.94 -9.12 -0.23
CA LEU A 17 9.67 -7.91 -1.01
C LEU A 17 10.71 -6.81 -0.76
N HIS A 18 11.50 -6.86 0.32
CA HIS A 18 12.39 -5.76 0.71
C HIS A 18 13.47 -5.45 -0.32
N GLY A 19 13.89 -6.46 -1.10
CA GLY A 19 14.87 -6.31 -2.18
C GLY A 19 14.28 -6.02 -3.56
N GLU A 20 12.96 -5.91 -3.68
CA GLU A 20 12.30 -5.71 -4.97
C GLU A 20 12.45 -4.25 -5.42
N PRO A 21 12.98 -3.99 -6.64
CA PRO A 21 13.10 -2.62 -7.17
C PRO A 21 11.76 -1.90 -7.21
N LEU A 22 10.67 -2.65 -7.38
CA LEU A 22 9.33 -2.10 -7.42
C LEU A 22 8.89 -1.55 -6.06
N LEU A 23 9.39 -2.10 -4.93
CA LEU A 23 9.10 -1.57 -3.60
C LEU A 23 9.74 -0.19 -3.39
N GLU A 24 10.94 0.03 -3.95
CA GLU A 24 11.61 1.33 -3.94
C GLU A 24 10.82 2.36 -4.76
N SER A 25 10.39 2.01 -5.98
CA SER A 25 9.52 2.88 -6.79
C SER A 25 8.21 3.18 -6.07
N PHE A 26 7.60 2.17 -5.45
CA PHE A 26 6.36 2.31 -4.70
C PHE A 26 6.50 3.27 -3.52
N ALA A 27 7.57 3.12 -2.71
CA ALA A 27 7.85 4.00 -1.57
C ALA A 27 8.07 5.46 -2.01
N ASN A 28 8.77 5.66 -3.12
CA ASN A 28 9.04 6.99 -3.66
C ASN A 28 7.78 7.67 -4.19
N VAL A 29 6.93 6.94 -4.91
CA VAL A 29 5.67 7.47 -5.48
C VAL A 29 4.65 7.78 -4.38
N PHE A 30 4.46 6.85 -3.45
CA PHE A 30 3.36 6.94 -2.48
C PHE A 30 3.76 7.46 -1.10
N GLY A 31 5.02 7.86 -0.91
CA GLY A 31 5.57 8.25 0.39
C GLY A 31 4.70 9.25 1.16
N ALA A 32 4.18 10.28 0.48
CA ALA A 32 3.32 11.30 1.11
C ALA A 32 1.99 10.73 1.64
N TYR A 33 1.38 9.79 0.91
CA TYR A 33 0.17 9.09 1.38
C TYR A 33 0.51 8.15 2.55
N LEU A 34 1.66 7.48 2.46
CA LEU A 34 2.09 6.47 3.43
C LEU A 34 2.49 7.07 4.79
N GLU A 35 2.88 8.35 4.83
CA GLU A 35 3.16 9.07 6.08
C GLU A 35 1.93 9.21 7.00
N SER A 36 0.73 9.40 6.44
CA SER A 36 -0.51 9.47 7.23
C SER A 36 -1.21 8.11 7.37
N ALA A 37 -0.90 7.14 6.51
CA ALA A 37 -1.56 5.83 6.50
C ALA A 37 -1.50 5.14 7.86
N SER A 38 -2.64 4.58 8.29
CA SER A 38 -2.80 3.94 9.58
C SER A 38 -3.62 2.66 9.45
N LYS A 39 -3.14 1.57 10.04
CA LYS A 39 -3.85 0.29 10.03
C LYS A 39 -5.20 0.42 10.75
N PRO A 40 -6.32 -0.02 10.16
CA PRO A 40 -7.60 0.01 10.85
C PRO A 40 -7.59 -0.87 12.09
N SER A 41 -8.25 -0.40 13.16
CA SER A 41 -8.49 -1.23 14.34
C SER A 41 -9.61 -2.24 14.06
N ALA A 42 -9.57 -3.40 14.72
CA ALA A 42 -10.57 -4.46 14.52
C ALA A 42 -12.01 -4.05 14.91
N CYS A 43 -12.17 -2.99 15.72
CA CYS A 43 -13.46 -2.46 16.16
C CYS A 43 -13.82 -1.14 15.47
N ALA A 44 -13.17 -0.79 14.36
CA ALA A 44 -13.50 0.42 13.62
C ALA A 44 -14.81 0.20 12.84
N ASP A 45 -15.86 0.93 13.22
CA ASP A 45 -17.16 0.90 12.54
C ASP A 45 -17.13 1.69 11.21
N ASP A 46 -16.27 2.70 11.11
CA ASP A 46 -16.02 3.49 9.90
C ASP A 46 -14.51 3.64 9.68
N TRP A 47 -14.06 3.44 8.44
CA TRP A 47 -12.66 3.60 8.07
C TRP A 47 -12.35 5.06 7.74
N THR A 48 -11.41 5.63 8.51
CA THR A 48 -10.84 6.96 8.25
C THR A 48 -10.12 7.00 6.90
N ALA A 49 -9.85 8.19 6.38
CA ALA A 49 -9.09 8.35 5.13
C ALA A 49 -7.72 7.65 5.23
N GLU A 50 -7.05 7.76 6.38
CA GLU A 50 -5.78 7.11 6.70
C GLU A 50 -5.89 5.58 6.68
N ASN A 51 -7.04 5.03 7.11
CA ASN A 51 -7.31 3.59 7.01
C ASN A 51 -7.50 3.15 5.56
N LYS A 52 -8.17 3.94 4.75
CA LYS A 52 -8.35 3.64 3.32
C LYS A 52 -7.01 3.65 2.58
N VAL A 53 -6.13 4.61 2.88
CA VAL A 53 -4.76 4.62 2.34
C VAL A 53 -4.04 3.33 2.71
N TYR A 54 -4.05 2.96 4.00
CA TYR A 54 -3.41 1.72 4.45
C TYR A 54 -3.96 0.50 3.69
N MET A 55 -5.29 0.39 3.58
CA MET A 55 -5.92 -0.78 2.98
C MET A 55 -5.66 -0.89 1.47
N LYS A 56 -5.57 0.25 0.76
CA LYS A 56 -5.24 0.27 -0.67
C LYS A 56 -3.76 -0.02 -0.92
N LEU A 57 -2.85 0.57 -0.13
CA LEU A 57 -1.41 0.56 -0.41
C LEU A 57 -0.64 -0.55 0.32
N ILE A 58 -0.95 -0.81 1.59
CA ILE A 58 -0.24 -1.80 2.43
C ILE A 58 -1.05 -3.10 2.56
N GLY A 59 -2.38 -3.01 2.50
CA GLY A 59 -3.30 -4.14 2.62
C GLY A 59 -2.90 -5.38 1.80
N PRO A 60 -2.56 -5.26 0.50
CA PRO A 60 -2.09 -6.39 -0.30
C PRO A 60 -0.85 -7.12 0.25
N MET A 61 0.11 -6.38 0.79
CA MET A 61 1.34 -6.92 1.37
C MET A 61 1.03 -7.62 2.70
N ASP A 62 0.16 -7.04 3.51
CA ASP A 62 -0.32 -7.62 4.77
C ASP A 62 -1.13 -8.91 4.52
N ILE A 63 -1.99 -8.94 3.49
CA ILE A 63 -2.70 -10.16 3.05
C ILE A 63 -1.71 -11.23 2.58
N TYR A 64 -0.70 -10.84 1.81
CA TYR A 64 0.35 -11.75 1.36
C TYR A 64 1.12 -12.36 2.54
N ARG A 65 1.43 -11.56 3.58
CA ARG A 65 2.07 -12.04 4.81
C ARG A 65 1.31 -13.21 5.47
N TYR A 66 -0.03 -13.24 5.36
CA TYR A 66 -0.85 -14.34 5.88
C TYR A 66 -0.94 -15.56 4.93
N GLY A 67 -0.24 -15.56 3.80
CA GLY A 67 -0.28 -16.63 2.81
C GLY A 67 -1.57 -16.65 1.97
N LEU A 68 -2.33 -15.55 1.96
CA LEU A 68 -3.59 -15.42 1.25
C LEU A 68 -3.44 -14.79 -0.15
N SER A 69 -2.21 -14.44 -0.53
CA SER A 69 -1.83 -13.96 -1.85
C SER A 69 -0.48 -14.55 -2.26
N THR A 70 0.05 -14.17 -3.42
CA THR A 70 1.40 -14.54 -3.86
C THR A 70 2.24 -13.30 -4.10
N LYS A 71 3.56 -13.45 -4.08
CA LYS A 71 4.51 -12.38 -4.39
C LYS A 71 4.22 -11.76 -5.75
N GLU A 72 4.00 -12.57 -6.79
CA GLU A 72 3.72 -12.10 -8.14
C GLU A 72 2.45 -11.24 -8.19
N LYS A 73 1.40 -11.64 -7.49
CA LYS A 73 0.16 -10.85 -7.40
C LYS A 73 0.38 -9.51 -6.73
N VAL A 74 1.16 -9.47 -5.64
CA VAL A 74 1.49 -8.21 -4.95
C VAL A 74 2.31 -7.30 -5.86
N LEU A 75 3.30 -7.83 -6.59
CA LEU A 75 4.11 -7.04 -7.51
C LEU A 75 3.29 -6.49 -8.68
N VAL A 76 2.37 -7.27 -9.25
CA VAL A 76 1.44 -6.77 -10.28
C VAL A 76 0.58 -5.65 -9.73
N GLN A 77 -0.02 -5.83 -8.54
CA GLN A 77 -0.85 -4.78 -7.92
C GLN A 77 -0.06 -3.52 -7.59
N MET A 78 1.20 -3.64 -7.13
CA MET A 78 2.08 -2.50 -6.91
C MET A 78 2.34 -1.72 -8.20
N GLN A 79 2.62 -2.44 -9.31
CA GLN A 79 2.84 -1.80 -10.60
C GLN A 79 1.57 -1.10 -11.10
N GLU A 80 0.41 -1.75 -11.00
CA GLU A 80 -0.88 -1.16 -11.37
C GLU A 80 -1.16 0.13 -10.59
N LEU A 81 -0.90 0.15 -9.28
CA LEU A 81 -1.05 1.35 -8.46
C LEU A 81 -0.15 2.48 -8.96
N ILE A 82 1.13 2.19 -9.20
CA ILE A 82 2.10 3.16 -9.73
C ILE A 82 1.64 3.71 -11.08
N ASP A 83 1.18 2.84 -11.98
CA ASP A 83 0.72 3.21 -13.32
C ASP A 83 -0.55 4.07 -13.26
N THR A 84 -1.51 3.70 -12.40
CA THR A 84 -2.73 4.49 -12.18
C THR A 84 -2.38 5.88 -11.67
N HIS A 85 -1.54 5.98 -10.63
CA HIS A 85 -1.11 7.28 -10.10
C HIS A 85 -0.35 8.11 -11.13
N ALA A 86 0.53 7.49 -11.92
CA ALA A 86 1.26 8.16 -12.99
C ALA A 86 0.35 8.66 -14.13
N SER A 87 -0.74 7.94 -14.40
CA SER A 87 -1.72 8.32 -15.43
C SER A 87 -2.62 9.47 -14.99
N SER A 88 -3.04 9.48 -13.72
CA SER A 88 -3.85 10.55 -13.12
C SER A 88 -3.89 10.43 -11.60
N THR A 89 -3.30 11.42 -10.92
CA THR A 89 -3.38 11.54 -9.45
C THR A 89 -4.83 11.67 -8.97
N GLU A 90 -5.66 12.45 -9.68
CA GLU A 90 -7.07 12.64 -9.31
C GLU A 90 -7.87 11.32 -9.40
N ALA A 91 -7.64 10.52 -10.46
CA ALA A 91 -8.29 9.22 -10.60
C ALA A 91 -7.84 8.25 -9.49
N PHE A 92 -6.54 8.25 -9.18
CA PHE A 92 -6.00 7.47 -8.07
C PHE A 92 -6.62 7.86 -6.72
N GLU A 93 -6.76 9.16 -6.43
CA GLU A 93 -7.37 9.65 -5.20
C GLU A 93 -8.86 9.29 -5.11
N ALA A 94 -9.58 9.37 -6.22
CA ALA A 94 -10.98 8.92 -6.30
C ALA A 94 -11.14 7.42 -6.05
N GLU A 95 -10.19 6.58 -6.49
CA GLU A 95 -10.16 5.15 -6.13
C GLU A 95 -9.84 4.93 -4.65
N LEU A 96 -8.95 5.75 -4.09
CA LEU A 96 -8.52 5.66 -2.70
C LEU A 96 -9.68 5.98 -1.75
N GLU A 97 -10.53 6.96 -2.09
CA GLU A 97 -11.74 7.27 -1.31
C GLU A 97 -12.77 6.12 -1.29
N GLN A 98 -12.75 5.27 -2.32
CA GLN A 98 -13.62 4.10 -2.44
C GLN A 98 -13.03 2.84 -1.80
N ALA A 99 -11.73 2.84 -1.46
CA ALA A 99 -11.08 1.70 -0.82
C ALA A 99 -11.74 1.41 0.54
N GLY A 100 -12.03 0.13 0.79
CA GLY A 100 -12.58 -0.31 2.06
C GLY A 100 -14.09 -0.21 2.26
N ARG A 101 -14.85 -0.20 1.16
CA ARG A 101 -16.27 -0.53 1.17
C ARG A 101 -16.52 -2.02 1.05
#